data_AF-A0A353CPZ3-F1
#
_entry.id   AF-A0A353CPZ3-F1
#
_cell.length_a   1.000
_cell.length_b   1.000
_cell.length_c   1.000
_cell.angle_alpha   90.00
_cell.angle_beta   90.00
_cell.angle_gamma   90.00
#
_symmetry.space_group_name_H-M   'P 1'
#
loop_
_entity.id
_entity.type
_entity.pdbx_description
1 polymer ?
#
loop_
_entity_poly.entity_id
_entity_poly.type
_entity_poly.pdbx_seq_one_letter_code
_entity_poly.pdbx_strand_id
1 'polypeptide(L)'
;MPKPATAKGARTRERLIEASGAVFARKGCAASGVADICSAAGLAVGGFYRYFASKEEIIKALAGELRDELVRAISALPSAGKPEKEALAVAGAFFSVVADRVDAFKALREAEAGDESLTRDFYGPLAGAIAGRLGAFTDGR
;
A
#
# COMPACT_ATOMS: atom_id res chain seq x y z
N MET A 1 11.68 -8.44 -9.27
CA MET A 1 11.57 -8.91 -10.68
C MET A 1 11.18 -7.73 -11.58
N PRO A 2 11.43 -7.76 -12.92
CA PRO A 2 11.06 -6.66 -13.81
C PRO A 2 9.53 -6.50 -13.90
N LYS A 3 9.04 -5.25 -13.94
CA LYS A 3 7.62 -4.92 -14.12
C LYS A 3 7.12 -5.50 -15.46
N PRO A 4 5.83 -5.91 -15.58
CA PRO A 4 5.32 -6.48 -16.81
C PRO A 4 5.49 -5.54 -18.01
N ALA A 5 6.06 -6.06 -19.11
CA ALA A 5 6.34 -5.26 -20.31
C ALA A 5 5.09 -4.98 -21.19
N THR A 6 3.95 -5.60 -20.88
CA THR A 6 2.71 -5.46 -21.67
C THR A 6 1.56 -4.96 -20.79
N ALA A 7 0.62 -4.21 -21.39
CA ALA A 7 -0.57 -3.71 -20.70
C ALA A 7 -1.42 -4.86 -20.11
N LYS A 8 -1.53 -5.99 -20.81
CA LYS A 8 -2.21 -7.19 -20.29
C LYS A 8 -1.51 -7.75 -19.05
N GLY A 9 -0.18 -7.79 -19.07
CA GLY A 9 0.63 -8.22 -17.93
C GLY A 9 0.46 -7.30 -16.72
N ALA A 10 0.45 -5.99 -16.91
CA ALA A 10 0.23 -5.01 -15.85
C ALA A 10 -1.13 -5.20 -15.18
N ARG A 11 -2.22 -5.29 -15.96
CA ARG A 11 -3.58 -5.55 -15.45
C ARG A 11 -3.68 -6.87 -14.68
N THR A 12 -2.95 -7.89 -15.11
CA THR A 12 -2.94 -9.18 -14.41
C THR A 12 -2.22 -9.09 -13.08
N ARG A 13 -1.11 -8.35 -13.03
CA ARG A 13 -0.36 -8.09 -11.79
C ARG A 13 -1.20 -7.29 -10.79
N GLU A 14 -1.90 -6.26 -11.25
CA GLU A 14 -2.82 -5.46 -10.42
C GLU A 14 -3.94 -6.32 -9.83
N ARG A 15 -4.59 -7.15 -10.65
CA ARG A 15 -5.62 -8.10 -10.19
C ARG A 15 -5.12 -9.04 -9.10
N LEU A 16 -3.89 -9.53 -9.22
CA LEU A 16 -3.28 -10.39 -8.20
C LEU A 16 -3.10 -9.63 -6.89
N ILE A 17 -2.65 -8.37 -6.93
CA ILE A 17 -2.45 -7.55 -5.74
C ILE A 17 -3.79 -7.23 -5.06
N GLU A 18 -4.79 -6.83 -5.83
CA GLU A 18 -6.14 -6.57 -5.33
C GLU A 18 -6.74 -7.83 -4.68
N ALA A 19 -6.68 -8.97 -5.36
CA ALA A 19 -7.14 -10.24 -4.82
C ALA A 19 -6.38 -10.64 -3.55
N SER A 20 -5.07 -10.36 -3.48
CA SER A 20 -4.27 -10.64 -2.28
C SER A 20 -4.76 -9.83 -1.08
N GLY A 21 -5.07 -8.54 -1.26
CA GLY A 21 -5.61 -7.69 -0.20
C GLY A 21 -6.91 -8.25 0.37
N ALA A 22 -7.86 -8.61 -0.51
CA ALA A 22 -9.14 -9.19 -0.09
C ALA A 22 -8.97 -10.54 0.64
N VAL A 23 -8.08 -11.41 0.13
CA VAL A 23 -7.79 -12.71 0.76
C VAL A 23 -7.19 -12.52 2.15
N PHE A 24 -6.17 -11.67 2.27
CA PHE A 24 -5.50 -11.39 3.54
C PHE A 24 -6.44 -10.73 4.54
N ALA A 25 -7.26 -9.76 4.13
CA ALA A 25 -8.23 -9.12 5.01
C ALA A 25 -9.28 -10.09 5.56
N ARG A 26 -9.66 -11.11 4.79
CA ARG A 26 -10.67 -12.12 5.20
C ARG A 26 -10.10 -13.24 6.05
N LYS A 27 -8.93 -13.77 5.68
CA LYS A 27 -8.35 -14.99 6.27
C LYS A 27 -7.14 -14.74 7.17
N GLY A 28 -6.55 -13.57 7.08
CA GLY A 28 -5.23 -13.24 7.62
C GLY A 28 -4.09 -13.61 6.68
N CYS A 29 -2.98 -12.87 6.78
CA CYS A 29 -1.75 -13.09 6.03
C CYS A 29 -1.13 -14.46 6.35
N ALA A 30 -1.14 -14.88 7.62
CA ALA A 30 -0.54 -16.15 8.03
C ALA A 30 -1.29 -17.38 7.48
N ALA A 31 -2.62 -17.38 7.55
CA ALA A 31 -3.45 -18.52 7.15
C ALA A 31 -3.77 -18.57 5.65
N SER A 32 -3.33 -17.59 4.86
CA SER A 32 -3.54 -17.52 3.42
C SER A 32 -2.33 -18.02 2.63
N GLY A 33 -2.58 -18.64 1.47
CA GLY A 33 -1.56 -19.10 0.54
C GLY A 33 -1.70 -18.55 -0.88
N VAL A 34 -0.69 -18.80 -1.73
CA VAL A 34 -0.70 -18.42 -3.16
C VAL A 34 -1.93 -18.99 -3.88
N ALA A 35 -2.36 -20.20 -3.54
CA ALA A 35 -3.55 -20.82 -4.13
C ALA A 35 -4.84 -20.04 -3.84
N ASP A 36 -5.01 -19.49 -2.63
CA ASP A 36 -6.16 -18.65 -2.29
C ASP A 36 -6.20 -17.39 -3.14
N ILE A 37 -5.05 -16.73 -3.29
CA ILE A 37 -4.89 -15.50 -4.10
C ILE A 37 -5.19 -15.79 -5.57
N CYS A 38 -4.62 -16.86 -6.12
CA CYS A 38 -4.87 -17.29 -7.49
C CYS A 38 -6.34 -17.61 -7.74
N SER A 39 -6.98 -18.31 -6.81
CA SER A 39 -8.41 -18.61 -6.89
C SER A 39 -9.24 -17.33 -6.91
N ALA A 40 -8.98 -16.40 -5.99
CA ALA A 40 -9.66 -15.10 -5.94
C ALA A 40 -9.40 -14.24 -7.18
N ALA A 41 -8.19 -14.30 -7.75
CA ALA A 41 -7.82 -13.56 -8.94
C ALA A 41 -8.33 -14.21 -10.24
N GLY A 42 -8.83 -15.45 -10.20
CA GLY A 42 -9.18 -16.22 -11.42
C GLY A 42 -7.97 -16.60 -12.26
N LEU A 43 -6.84 -16.94 -11.61
CA LEU A 43 -5.60 -17.38 -12.25
C LEU A 43 -5.21 -18.79 -11.79
N ALA A 44 -4.51 -19.51 -12.65
CA ALA A 44 -3.82 -20.74 -12.24
C ALA A 44 -2.59 -20.41 -11.37
N VAL A 45 -2.27 -21.28 -10.41
CA VAL A 45 -1.12 -21.11 -9.50
C VAL A 45 0.21 -20.92 -10.23
N GLY A 46 0.46 -21.68 -11.30
CA GLY A 46 1.66 -21.50 -12.12
C GLY A 46 1.76 -20.13 -12.80
N GLY A 47 0.63 -19.42 -12.98
CA GLY A 47 0.59 -18.07 -13.51
C GLY A 47 1.07 -17.01 -12.50
N PHE A 48 0.92 -17.25 -11.20
CA PHE A 48 1.39 -16.35 -10.15
C PHE A 48 2.90 -16.12 -10.22
N TYR A 49 3.65 -17.21 -10.37
CA TYR A 49 5.11 -17.20 -10.39
C TYR A 49 5.73 -16.49 -11.60
N ARG A 50 4.90 -16.05 -12.55
CA ARG A 50 5.32 -15.12 -13.62
C ARG A 50 5.42 -13.67 -13.15
N TYR A 51 4.72 -13.32 -12.08
CA TYR A 51 4.60 -11.95 -11.57
C TYR A 51 5.24 -11.76 -10.19
N PHE A 52 5.18 -12.78 -9.33
CA PHE A 52 5.70 -12.74 -7.97
C PHE A 52 6.37 -14.07 -7.62
N ALA A 53 7.58 -14.00 -7.06
CA ALA A 53 8.35 -15.15 -6.62
C ALA A 53 7.78 -15.78 -5.34
N SER A 54 7.07 -15.00 -4.50
CA SER A 54 6.54 -15.49 -3.23
C SER A 54 5.32 -14.70 -2.73
N LYS A 55 4.69 -15.20 -1.65
CA LYS A 55 3.60 -14.50 -0.95
C LYS A 55 4.10 -13.19 -0.34
N GLU A 56 5.33 -13.16 0.14
CA GLU A 56 5.97 -12.00 0.75
C GLU A 56 6.20 -10.89 -0.29
N GLU A 57 6.57 -11.24 -1.53
CA GLU A 57 6.73 -10.25 -2.60
C GLU A 57 5.42 -9.55 -2.95
N ILE A 58 4.30 -10.28 -2.98
CA ILE A 58 2.99 -9.66 -3.25
C ILE A 58 2.47 -8.84 -2.05
N ILE A 59 2.78 -9.23 -0.81
CA ILE A 59 2.51 -8.40 0.38
C ILE A 59 3.27 -7.07 0.29
N LYS A 60 4.56 -7.11 -0.06
CA LYS A 60 5.38 -5.90 -0.26
C LYS A 60 4.83 -5.02 -1.39
N ALA A 61 4.34 -5.63 -2.47
CA ALA A 61 3.71 -4.90 -3.56
C ALA A 61 2.40 -4.23 -3.13
N LEU A 62 1.53 -4.94 -2.39
CA LEU A 62 0.29 -4.40 -1.83
C LEU A 62 0.55 -3.21 -0.91
N ALA A 63 1.52 -3.35 0.00
CA ALA A 63 1.95 -2.28 0.90
C ALA A 63 2.51 -1.07 0.13
N GLY A 64 3.33 -1.32 -0.88
CA GLY A 64 3.89 -0.28 -1.73
C GLY A 64 2.81 0.51 -2.48
N GLU A 65 1.80 -0.15 -3.02
CA GLU A 65 0.68 0.52 -3.70
C GLU A 65 -0.14 1.38 -2.74
N LEU A 66 -0.43 0.88 -1.54
CA LEU A 66 -1.13 1.65 -0.50
C LEU A 66 -0.31 2.88 -0.06
N ARG A 67 0.99 2.70 0.19
CA ARG A 67 1.90 3.81 0.53
C ARG A 67 1.91 4.85 -0.58
N ASP A 68 2.11 4.44 -1.82
CA ASP A 68 2.22 5.37 -2.94
C ASP A 68 0.92 6.15 -3.14
N GLU A 69 -0.24 5.53 -2.88
CA GLU A 69 -1.53 6.20 -2.88
C GLU A 69 -1.65 7.23 -1.74
N LEU A 70 -1.27 6.88 -0.52
CA LEU A 70 -1.23 7.80 0.62
C LEU A 70 -0.31 9.00 0.35
N VAL A 71 0.91 8.74 -0.13
CA VAL A 71 1.88 9.79 -0.47
C VAL A 71 1.32 10.70 -1.56
N ARG A 72 0.73 10.15 -2.63
CA ARG A 72 0.10 10.95 -3.68
C ARG A 72 -1.04 11.80 -3.15
N ALA A 73 -1.93 11.23 -2.34
CA ALA A 73 -3.08 11.94 -1.76
C ALA A 73 -2.62 13.12 -0.89
N ILE A 74 -1.62 12.91 -0.03
CA ILE A 74 -1.07 13.94 0.85
C ILE A 74 -0.32 15.02 0.07
N SER A 75 0.50 14.63 -0.90
CA SER A 75 1.27 15.58 -1.72
C SER A 75 0.37 16.43 -2.63
N ALA A 76 -0.79 15.91 -3.04
CA ALA A 76 -1.76 16.62 -3.88
C ALA A 76 -2.67 17.59 -3.10
N LEU A 77 -2.63 17.59 -1.76
CA LEU A 77 -3.47 18.49 -0.96
C LEU A 77 -3.09 19.97 -1.23
N PRO A 78 -4.07 20.87 -1.41
CA PRO A 78 -3.81 22.30 -1.51
C PRO A 78 -3.25 22.82 -0.18
N SER A 79 -2.36 23.83 -0.22
CA SER A 79 -1.87 24.42 1.03
C SER A 79 -3.01 25.09 1.80
N ALA A 80 -3.09 24.80 3.08
CA ALA A 80 -4.10 25.30 4.01
C ALA A 80 -3.62 26.52 4.83
N GLY A 81 -2.35 26.93 4.64
CA GLY A 81 -1.77 28.18 5.16
C GLY A 81 -1.53 28.25 6.67
N LYS A 82 -1.97 27.26 7.45
CA LYS A 82 -1.73 27.15 8.90
C LYS A 82 -1.39 25.70 9.28
N PRO A 83 -0.46 25.46 10.23
CA PRO A 83 -0.05 24.12 10.63
C PRO A 83 -1.22 23.20 11.04
N GLU A 84 -2.18 23.72 11.80
CA GLU A 84 -3.30 22.93 12.32
C GLU A 84 -4.24 22.51 11.18
N LYS A 85 -4.45 23.40 10.20
CA LYS A 85 -5.26 23.09 9.02
C LYS A 85 -4.56 22.11 8.09
N GLU A 86 -3.24 22.22 7.96
CA GLU A 86 -2.43 21.26 7.21
C GLU A 86 -2.49 19.87 7.84
N ALA A 87 -2.29 19.77 9.16
CA ALA A 87 -2.39 18.52 9.89
C ALA A 87 -3.79 17.87 9.75
N LEU A 88 -4.86 18.68 9.84
CA LEU A 88 -6.22 18.19 9.64
C LEU A 88 -6.45 17.69 8.19
N ALA A 89 -5.95 18.41 7.19
CA ALA A 89 -6.06 18.00 5.80
C ALA A 89 -5.30 16.68 5.53
N VAL A 90 -4.10 16.54 6.08
CA VAL A 90 -3.30 15.30 6.01
C VAL A 90 -4.05 14.13 6.67
N ALA A 91 -4.60 14.34 7.88
CA ALA A 91 -5.38 13.31 8.56
C ALA A 91 -6.62 12.91 7.75
N GLY A 92 -7.34 13.89 7.18
CA GLY A 92 -8.48 13.64 6.30
C GLY A 92 -8.12 12.80 5.08
N ALA A 93 -7.04 13.15 4.36
CA ALA A 93 -6.56 12.39 3.21
C ALA A 93 -6.15 10.97 3.59
N PHE A 94 -5.44 10.82 4.72
CA PHE A 94 -5.05 9.51 5.23
C PHE A 94 -6.28 8.61 5.48
N PHE A 95 -7.27 9.11 6.23
CA PHE A 95 -8.47 8.32 6.54
C PHE A 95 -9.32 8.04 5.31
N SER A 96 -9.38 8.95 4.33
CA SER A 96 -10.07 8.70 3.06
C SER A 96 -9.44 7.52 2.31
N VAL A 97 -8.13 7.54 2.11
CA VAL A 97 -7.42 6.45 1.41
C VAL A 97 -7.53 5.13 2.17
N VAL A 98 -7.37 5.15 3.50
CA VAL A 98 -7.51 3.94 4.32
C VAL A 98 -8.94 3.39 4.29
N ALA A 99 -9.97 4.23 4.24
CA ALA A 99 -11.34 3.79 4.09
C ALA A 99 -11.56 3.08 2.73
N ASP A 100 -11.05 3.65 1.64
CA ASP A 100 -11.15 3.08 0.30
C ASP A 100 -10.30 1.81 0.12
N ARG A 101 -9.21 1.69 0.90
CA ARG A 101 -8.24 0.58 0.84
C ARG A 101 -8.17 -0.23 2.13
N VAL A 102 -9.30 -0.37 2.85
CA VAL A 102 -9.32 -0.94 4.20
C VAL A 102 -8.74 -2.36 4.28
N ASP A 103 -8.95 -3.18 3.25
CA ASP A 103 -8.41 -4.54 3.19
C ASP A 103 -6.89 -4.56 3.07
N ALA A 104 -6.34 -3.68 2.23
CA ALA A 104 -4.89 -3.51 2.10
C ALA A 104 -4.27 -3.00 3.40
N PHE A 105 -4.92 -2.04 4.06
CA PHE A 105 -4.46 -1.49 5.34
C PHE A 105 -4.49 -2.53 6.48
N LYS A 106 -5.56 -3.34 6.54
CA LYS A 106 -5.64 -4.46 7.49
C LYS A 106 -4.53 -5.49 7.26
N ALA A 107 -4.33 -5.89 6.00
CA ALA A 107 -3.29 -6.86 5.63
C ALA A 107 -1.88 -6.36 5.98
N LEU A 108 -1.60 -5.08 5.71
CA LEU A 108 -0.35 -4.43 6.08
C LEU A 108 -0.09 -4.51 7.58
N ARG A 109 -1.07 -4.10 8.41
CA ARG A 109 -0.92 -4.10 9.88
C ARG A 109 -0.61 -5.48 10.46
N GLU A 110 -1.16 -6.54 9.86
CA GLU A 110 -0.83 -7.92 10.27
C GLU A 110 0.59 -8.30 9.83
N ALA A 111 0.99 -7.93 8.62
CA ALA A 111 2.30 -8.26 8.06
C ALA A 111 3.46 -7.51 8.76
N GLU A 112 3.23 -6.28 9.23
CA GLU A 112 4.24 -5.45 9.90
C GLU A 112 4.81 -6.09 11.18
N ALA A 113 4.02 -6.90 11.89
CA ALA A 113 4.44 -7.53 13.15
C ALA A 113 5.67 -8.45 12.99
N GLY A 114 5.98 -8.91 11.78
CA GLY A 114 7.10 -9.80 11.49
C GLY A 114 8.13 -9.27 10.48
N ASP A 115 7.98 -8.05 9.95
CA ASP A 115 8.86 -7.51 8.90
C ASP A 115 9.20 -6.03 9.14
N GLU A 116 10.38 -5.79 9.73
CA GLU A 116 10.89 -4.44 9.96
C GLU A 116 11.20 -3.69 8.64
N SER A 117 11.60 -4.42 7.59
CA SER A 117 11.87 -3.82 6.28
C SER A 117 10.58 -3.29 5.66
N LEU A 118 9.48 -4.05 5.76
CA LEU A 118 8.16 -3.63 5.31
C LEU A 118 7.70 -2.36 6.02
N THR A 119 7.86 -2.32 7.34
CA THR A 119 7.52 -1.15 8.17
C THR A 119 8.30 0.08 7.71
N ARG A 120 9.63 -0.04 7.55
CA ARG A 120 10.48 1.06 7.10
C ARG A 120 10.12 1.55 5.70
N ASP A 121 9.93 0.62 4.77
CA ASP A 121 9.61 0.91 3.37
C ASP A 121 8.22 1.53 3.20
N PHE A 122 7.30 1.23 4.12
CA PHE A 122 5.96 1.83 4.16
C PHE A 122 6.00 3.23 4.79
N TYR A 123 6.44 3.36 6.04
CA TYR A 123 6.32 4.60 6.80
C TYR A 123 7.37 5.65 6.44
N GLY A 124 8.56 5.27 5.94
CA GLY A 124 9.63 6.21 5.62
C GLY A 124 9.20 7.29 4.60
N PRO A 125 8.74 6.90 3.39
CA PRO A 125 8.26 7.87 2.40
C PRO A 125 7.02 8.65 2.85
N LEU A 126 6.11 7.99 3.58
CA LEU A 126 4.90 8.63 4.12
C LEU A 126 5.24 9.71 5.14
N ALA A 127 6.12 9.41 6.09
CA ALA A 127 6.62 10.36 7.07
C ALA A 127 7.36 11.51 6.40
N GLY A 128 8.18 11.23 5.38
CA GLY A 128 8.86 12.27 4.59
C GLY A 128 7.89 13.23 3.91
N ALA A 129 6.80 12.73 3.31
CA ALA A 129 5.78 13.57 2.68
C ALA A 129 5.08 14.49 3.70
N ILE A 130 4.73 13.95 4.88
CA ILE A 130 4.08 14.70 5.95
C ILE A 130 5.05 15.74 6.55
N ALA A 131 6.29 15.33 6.85
CA ALA A 131 7.30 16.20 7.43
C ALA A 131 7.68 17.34 6.48
N GLY A 132 7.84 17.08 5.18
CA GLY A 132 8.10 18.13 4.20
C GLY A 132 6.98 19.14 4.12
N ARG A 133 5.73 18.70 4.26
CA ARG A 133 4.55 19.57 4.25
C ARG A 133 4.44 20.43 5.50
N LEU A 134 4.67 19.85 6.68
CA LEU A 134 4.58 20.56 7.96
C LEU A 134 5.83 21.41 8.27
N GLY A 135 6.99 21.02 7.74
CA GLY A 135 8.26 21.72 7.92
C GLY A 135 8.27 23.15 7.39
N ALA A 136 7.42 23.44 6.40
CA ALA A 136 7.21 24.80 5.90
C ALA A 136 6.73 25.80 6.97
N PHE A 137 6.28 25.31 8.15
CA PHE A 137 5.81 26.13 9.26
C PHE A 137 6.70 26.05 10.50
N THR A 138 7.79 25.27 10.49
CA THR A 138 8.67 25.09 11.65
C THR A 138 9.87 26.03 11.66
N ASP A 139 10.24 26.62 10.52
CA ASP A 139 11.43 27.48 10.36
C ASP A 139 11.22 28.96 10.77
N GLY A 140 10.12 29.26 11.48
CA GLY A 140 9.72 30.61 11.87
C GLY A 140 9.68 30.90 13.37
N ARG A 141 10.40 30.14 14.21
CA ARG A 141 10.54 30.42 15.64
C ARG A 141 11.92 30.98 15.99
#